data_AF-A0A7J3J1G1-F1
#
_entry.id   AF-A0A7J3J1G1-F1
#
_cell.length_a   1.000
_cell.length_b   1.000
_cell.length_c   1.000
_cell.angle_alpha   90.00
_cell.angle_beta   90.00
_cell.angle_gamma   90.00
#
_symmetry.space_group_name_H-M   'P 1'
#
loop_
_entity.id
_entity.type
_entity.pdbx_description
1 polymer ?
#
loop_
_entity_poly.entity_id
_entity_poly.type
_entity_poly.pdbx_seq_one_letter_code
_entity_poly.pdbx_strand_id
1 'polypeptide(L)' 'MEYDIPPRDREILIAKMTEALREDMSILPNEFQQILVDDLVTAFCNRIKVLIRIHQKKSSSSNP' A
#
# COMPACT_ATOMS: atom_id res chain seq x y z
N MET A 1 12.00 -12.08 -7.57
CA MET A 1 11.81 -11.86 -6.13
C MET A 1 10.38 -11.42 -5.90
N GLU A 2 9.69 -12.08 -5.00
CA GLU A 2 8.43 -11.59 -4.49
C GLU A 2 8.71 -10.34 -3.65
N TYR A 3 8.30 -9.16 -4.13
CA TYR A 3 8.37 -7.92 -3.36
C TYR A 3 7.26 -7.97 -2.31
N ASP A 4 7.55 -8.60 -1.19
CA ASP A 4 6.74 -8.48 0.00
C ASP A 4 7.26 -7.32 0.84
N ILE A 5 6.35 -6.44 1.23
CA ILE A 5 6.68 -5.28 2.03
C ILE A 5 7.03 -5.78 3.43
N PRO A 6 8.21 -5.44 3.96
CA PRO A 6 8.59 -5.81 5.32
C PRO A 6 7.49 -5.43 6.32
N PRO A 7 7.21 -6.28 7.34
CA PRO A 7 6.17 -5.98 8.34
C PRO A 7 6.31 -4.59 9.00
N ARG A 8 7.56 -4.14 9.21
CA ARG A 8 7.88 -2.80 9.73
C ARG A 8 7.39 -1.67 8.82
N ASP A 9 7.43 -1.86 7.52
CA ASP A 9 7.00 -0.85 6.55
C ASP A 9 5.47 -0.78 6.47
N ARG A 10 4.77 -1.88 6.80
CA ARG A 10 3.30 -1.91 6.87
C ARG A 10 2.77 -1.05 8.00
N GLU A 11 3.34 -1.14 9.20
CA GLU A 11 2.92 -0.31 10.35
C GLU A 11 3.11 1.19 10.08
N ILE A 12 4.20 1.56 9.42
CA ILE A 12 4.46 2.93 8.99
C ILE A 12 3.40 3.39 7.97
N LEU A 13 3.03 2.52 7.02
CA LEU A 13 1.99 2.84 6.03
C LEU A 13 0.62 3.00 6.67
N ILE A 14 0.26 2.14 7.63
CA ILE A 14 -0.97 2.27 8.42
C ILE A 14 -0.99 3.63 9.11
N ALA A 15 0.06 3.97 9.86
CA ALA A 15 0.14 5.24 10.58
C ALA A 15 -0.01 6.45 9.63
N LYS A 16 0.68 6.43 8.47
CA LYS A 16 0.60 7.49 7.46
C LYS A 16 -0.78 7.61 6.83
N MET A 17 -1.43 6.48 6.51
CA MET A 17 -2.77 6.49 5.91
C MET A 17 -3.83 6.92 6.93
N THR A 18 -3.74 6.45 8.17
CA THR A 18 -4.60 6.89 9.26
C THR A 18 -4.49 8.40 9.47
N GLU A 19 -3.27 8.94 9.45
CA GLU A 19 -3.06 10.38 9.59
C GLU A 19 -3.65 11.17 8.42
N ALA A 20 -3.34 10.76 7.19
CA ALA A 20 -3.73 11.48 5.98
C ALA A 20 -5.25 11.52 5.77
N LEU A 21 -5.97 10.49 6.24
CA LEU A 21 -7.41 10.34 6.04
C LEU A 21 -8.20 10.51 7.34
N ARG A 22 -7.57 11.02 8.41
CA ARG A 22 -8.17 11.09 9.74
C ARG A 22 -9.53 11.81 9.74
N GLU A 23 -9.60 12.96 9.08
CA GLU A 23 -10.82 13.78 9.02
C GLU A 23 -11.92 13.06 8.24
N ASP A 24 -11.58 12.50 7.06
CA ASP A 24 -12.52 11.77 6.20
C ASP A 24 -13.08 10.51 6.88
N MET A 25 -12.26 9.82 7.68
CA MET A 25 -12.64 8.60 8.39
C MET A 25 -13.30 8.87 9.74
N SER A 26 -13.28 10.11 10.25
CA SER A 26 -13.79 10.44 11.59
C SER A 26 -15.28 10.15 11.79
N ILE A 27 -16.04 10.12 10.69
CA ILE A 27 -17.48 9.78 10.70
C ILE A 27 -17.73 8.28 10.92
N LEU A 28 -16.73 7.43 10.71
CA LEU A 28 -16.84 5.99 10.83
C LEU A 28 -16.57 5.55 12.27
N PRO A 29 -17.27 4.52 12.77
CA PRO A 29 -16.86 3.85 14.01
C PRO A 29 -15.42 3.33 13.92
N ASN A 30 -14.71 3.30 15.06
CA ASN A 30 -13.28 2.92 15.11
C ASN A 30 -12.96 1.59 14.42
N GLU A 31 -13.84 0.58 14.54
CA GLU A 31 -13.66 -0.70 13.86
C GLU A 31 -13.65 -0.55 12.33
N PHE A 32 -14.57 0.25 11.79
CA PHE A 32 -14.61 0.53 10.35
C PHE A 32 -13.42 1.38 9.88
N GLN A 33 -12.92 2.29 10.72
CA GLN A 33 -11.68 3.01 10.41
C GLN A 33 -10.49 2.05 10.28
N GLN A 34 -10.37 1.09 11.20
CA GLN A 34 -9.30 0.09 11.17
C GLN A 34 -9.37 -0.80 9.93
N ILE A 35 -10.57 -1.29 9.60
CA ILE A 35 -10.80 -2.11 8.39
C ILE A 35 -10.43 -1.31 7.14
N LEU A 36 -10.93 -0.07 7.03
CA LEU A 36 -10.66 0.78 5.87
C LEU A 36 -9.17 1.07 5.68
N VAL A 37 -8.44 1.39 6.75
CA VAL A 37 -6.99 1.63 6.65
C VAL A 37 -6.25 0.37 6.22
N ASP A 38 -6.61 -0.80 6.77
CA ASP A 38 -5.98 -2.06 6.41
C ASP A 38 -6.16 -2.41 4.92
N ASP A 39 -7.38 -2.20 4.41
CA ASP A 39 -7.74 -2.39 3.00
C ASP A 39 -6.99 -1.42 2.09
N LEU A 40 -6.90 -0.14 2.47
CA LEU A 40 -6.18 0.89 1.71
C LEU A 40 -4.68 0.59 1.65
N VAL A 41 -4.07 0.19 2.76
CA VAL A 41 -2.67 -0.22 2.79
C VAL A 41 -2.47 -1.41 1.86
N THR A 42 -3.32 -2.42 1.96
CA THR A 42 -3.24 -3.62 1.11
C THR A 42 -3.37 -3.28 -0.38
N ALA A 43 -4.34 -2.45 -0.76
CA ALA A 43 -4.53 -2.01 -2.13
C ALA A 43 -3.33 -1.21 -2.67
N PHE A 44 -2.77 -0.32 -1.86
CA PHE A 44 -1.59 0.47 -2.20
C PHE A 44 -0.36 -0.42 -2.45
N CYS A 45 -0.08 -1.32 -1.51
CA CYS A 45 0.99 -2.30 -1.59
C CYS A 45 0.89 -3.15 -2.87
N ASN A 46 -0.31 -3.68 -3.15
CA ASN A 46 -0.58 -4.45 -4.37
C ASN A 46 -0.32 -3.64 -5.63
N ARG A 47 -0.71 -2.37 -5.65
CA ARG A 47 -0.49 -1.50 -6.81
C ARG A 47 0.99 -1.22 -7.04
N ILE A 48 1.76 -0.97 -5.98
CA ILE A 48 3.22 -0.78 -6.07
C ILE A 48 3.89 -2.05 -6.61
N LYS A 49 3.52 -3.24 -6.10
CA LYS A 49 4.04 -4.54 -6.57
C LYS A 49 3.80 -4.73 -8.08
N VAL A 50 2.61 -4.37 -8.58
CA VAL A 50 2.29 -4.41 -10.01
C VAL A 50 3.13 -3.42 -10.82
N LEU A 51 3.24 -2.16 -10.37
CA LEU A 51 4.00 -1.14 -11.08
C LEU A 51 5.49 -1.48 -11.18
N ILE A 52 6.09 -1.99 -10.09
CA ILE A 52 7.47 -2.47 -10.07
C ILE A 52 7.67 -3.60 -11.10
N ARG A 53 6.76 -4.59 -11.14
CA ARG A 53 6.82 -5.68 -12.12
C ARG A 53 6.74 -5.19 -13.57
N ILE A 54 5.85 -4.22 -13.85
CA ILE A 54 5.74 -3.60 -15.18
C ILE A 54 7.05 -2.90 -15.56
N HIS A 55 7.65 -2.16 -14.62
CA HIS A 55 8.92 -1.46 -14.86
C HIS A 55 10.07 -2.44 -15.14
N GLN A 56 10.21 -3.48 -14.31
CA GLN A 56 11.24 -4.53 -14.47
C GLN A 56 11.11 -5.27 -15.81
N LYS A 57 9.87 -5.57 -16.26
CA LYS A 57 9.64 -6.21 -17.56
C LYS A 57 10.08 -5.32 -18.72
N LYS A 58 9.84 -4.00 -18.64
CA LYS A 58 10.28 -3.04 -19.66
C LYS A 58 11.80 -2.92 -19.72
N SER A 59 12.48 -2.88 -18.56
CA SER A 59 13.94 -2.76 -18.49
C SER A 59 14.69 -4.02 -18.92
N SER A 60 14.07 -5.20 -18.82
CA SER A 60 14.66 -6.46 -19.30
C SER A 60 14.43 -6.73 -20.78
N SER A 61 13.46 -6.05 -21.41
CA SER A 61 13.24 -6.09 -22.88
C SER A 61 14.05 -5.08 -23.68
N SER A 62 14.87 -4.25 -23.02
CA SER A 62 15.67 -3.18 -23.66
C SER A 62 17.16 -3.49 -23.80
N ASN A 63 17.59 -4.75 -23.62
CA ASN A 63 18.92 -5.20 -24.03
C ASN A 63 18.80 -6.00 -25.34
N PRO A 64 19.30 -5.47 -26.48
CA PRO A 64 19.52 -6.26 -27.69
C PRO A 64 20.67 -7.27 -27.54
#